data_AF-A0A015M8H8-F1
#
_entry.id   AF-A0A015M8H8-F1
#
_cell.length_a   1.000
_cell.length_b   1.000
_cell.length_c   1.000
_cell.angle_alpha   90.00
_cell.angle_beta   90.00
_cell.angle_gamma   90.00
#
_symmetry.space_group_name_H-M   'P 1'
#
loop_
_entity.id
_entity.type
_entity.pdbx_description
1 polymer ?
#
loop_
_entity_poly.entity_id
_entity_poly.type
_entity_poly.pdbx_seq_one_letter_code
_entity_poly.pdbx_strand_id
1 'polypeptide(L)'
;MASAWIALDDDGFILESSSLHLPSCFPSALRSEIYAVLLGLNALSHDSSIFIYTDCSHLISLWTRFVDSPFSPKLLREPNHLLWLSIRQLIMDHNLTVDLNKVPAHADDIYNIQADSLAKDAHLSLQPTVSPLAFCYAPCLLTFNSLPIDMNIRHFFRSIADARALLSFCSLARFTALGSPSLFDWAGIYFCLSQIKGFASHKDGRPEFWIFRIKLLLDMLPTLTTLQQRKPYLYSSDWLCPQCNSAPEDLNHLWTCPYILPDLNPCLTHRSEIIKFRDSCLSSFLSLKPLDITFQTKFSALDCWNYESPSPSCLWLTRGLLPVHLTTFLNQHFPFSVIYKYISSLLNDFQVALYGEIWLCRNVLFHAWEESQGISTASKLRGPSINSSSIAISPQNHNSSLATVSQDSWISWISSSIIRVDYGSHTWIFCAA
;
A
#
# COMPACT_ATOMS: atom_id res chain seq x y z
N MET A 1 -0.20 -17.93 20.02
CA MET A 1 -0.69 -19.07 19.22
C MET A 1 0.14 -20.26 19.59
N ALA A 2 -0.51 -21.35 19.97
CA ALA A 2 0.13 -22.64 20.16
C ALA A 2 -0.67 -23.71 19.42
N SER A 3 -0.14 -24.91 19.34
CA SER A 3 -0.81 -26.10 18.78
C SER A 3 -0.51 -27.29 19.69
N ALA A 4 -1.51 -28.10 20.03
CA ALA A 4 -1.30 -29.34 20.80
C ALA A 4 -2.09 -30.53 20.24
N TRP A 5 -1.55 -31.73 20.46
CA TRP A 5 -2.17 -33.01 20.11
C TRP A 5 -1.89 -34.06 21.19
N ILE A 6 -2.76 -35.07 21.25
CA ILE A 6 -2.68 -36.23 22.15
C ILE A 6 -2.95 -37.48 21.30
N ALA A 7 -2.12 -38.51 21.44
CA ALA A 7 -2.32 -39.82 20.84
C ALA A 7 -2.78 -40.81 21.91
N LEU A 8 -3.76 -41.64 21.55
CA LEU A 8 -4.35 -42.69 22.38
C LEU A 8 -4.13 -44.06 21.72
N ASP A 9 -4.09 -45.12 22.52
CA ASP A 9 -4.26 -46.49 22.02
C ASP A 9 -5.75 -46.89 21.92
N ASP A 10 -6.01 -48.10 21.43
CA ASP A 10 -7.36 -48.66 21.28
C ASP A 10 -8.09 -48.85 22.64
N ASP A 11 -7.35 -48.94 23.74
CA ASP A 11 -7.88 -49.03 25.11
C ASP A 11 -8.12 -47.64 25.75
N GLY A 12 -7.77 -46.55 25.06
CA GLY A 12 -7.97 -45.17 25.49
C GLY A 12 -6.89 -44.61 26.43
N PHE A 13 -5.74 -45.29 26.56
CA PHE A 13 -4.58 -44.77 27.29
C PHE A 13 -3.78 -43.80 26.44
N ILE A 14 -3.24 -42.76 27.08
CA ILE A 14 -2.37 -41.77 26.41
C ILE A 14 -1.00 -42.40 26.14
N LEU A 15 -0.69 -42.59 24.87
CA LEU A 15 0.62 -43.06 24.40
C LEU A 15 1.64 -41.91 24.39
N GLU A 16 1.24 -40.78 23.81
CA GLU A 16 2.09 -39.61 23.64
C GLU A 16 1.22 -38.34 23.61
N SER A 17 1.80 -37.20 23.98
CA SER A 17 1.18 -35.89 23.74
C SER A 17 2.27 -34.85 23.53
N SER A 18 1.96 -33.83 22.72
CA SER A 18 2.90 -32.76 22.43
C SER A 18 2.19 -31.43 22.28
N SER A 19 2.90 -30.35 22.61
CA SER A 19 2.43 -28.98 22.40
C SER A 19 3.58 -28.08 21.98
N LEU A 20 3.28 -27.10 21.14
CA LEU A 20 4.27 -26.21 20.53
C LEU A 20 3.74 -24.78 20.51
N HIS A 21 4.51 -23.83 21.07
CA HIS A 21 4.26 -22.41 20.81
C HIS A 21 4.66 -22.10 19.36
N LEU A 22 3.73 -21.58 18.55
CA LEU A 22 4.02 -21.24 17.16
C LEU A 22 4.60 -19.83 17.05
N PRO A 23 5.63 -19.60 16.21
CA PRO A 23 6.17 -18.26 15.98
C PRO A 23 5.09 -17.29 15.48
N SER A 24 5.22 -16.01 15.83
CA SER A 24 4.16 -15.00 15.58
C SER A 24 3.95 -14.61 14.11
N CYS A 25 4.62 -15.23 13.15
CA CYS A 25 4.36 -15.01 11.72
C CYS A 25 3.06 -15.73 11.28
N PHE A 26 2.10 -14.95 10.77
CA PHE A 26 0.78 -15.41 10.31
C PHE A 26 -0.08 -16.11 11.39
N PRO A 27 -0.36 -15.43 12.53
CA PRO A 27 -1.14 -16.01 13.61
C PRO A 27 -2.60 -16.18 13.17
N SER A 28 -3.09 -17.42 13.16
CA SER A 28 -4.51 -17.73 12.98
C SER A 28 -4.83 -19.04 13.65
N ALA A 29 -6.03 -19.16 14.23
CA ALA A 29 -6.47 -20.36 14.93
C ALA A 29 -6.38 -21.60 14.02
N LEU A 30 -6.91 -21.50 12.78
CA LEU A 30 -6.77 -22.54 11.76
C LEU A 30 -5.31 -22.98 11.50
N ARG A 31 -4.32 -22.09 11.61
CA ARG A 31 -2.91 -22.47 11.39
C ARG A 31 -2.39 -23.34 12.54
N SER A 32 -2.81 -23.08 13.78
CA SER A 32 -2.54 -23.95 14.92
C SER A 32 -3.03 -25.37 14.68
N GLU A 33 -4.25 -25.51 14.14
CA GLU A 33 -4.86 -26.80 13.84
C GLU A 33 -4.05 -27.64 12.88
N ILE A 34 -3.65 -27.01 11.78
CA ILE A 34 -2.91 -27.68 10.72
C ILE A 34 -1.52 -28.07 11.24
N TYR A 35 -0.93 -27.30 12.16
CA TYR A 35 0.28 -27.72 12.89
C TYR A 35 0.04 -28.87 13.87
N ALA A 36 -1.05 -28.88 14.64
CA ALA A 36 -1.37 -29.98 15.56
C ALA A 36 -1.48 -31.31 14.79
N VAL A 37 -2.22 -31.30 13.68
CA VAL A 37 -2.34 -32.45 12.77
C VAL A 37 -1.00 -32.83 12.14
N LEU A 38 -0.23 -31.87 11.62
CA LEU A 38 1.08 -32.14 11.01
C LEU A 38 2.08 -32.74 12.00
N LEU A 39 2.13 -32.23 13.24
CA LEU A 39 3.02 -32.73 14.29
C LEU A 39 2.59 -34.12 14.78
N GLY A 40 1.29 -34.36 14.95
CA GLY A 40 0.77 -35.67 15.34
C GLY A 40 1.06 -36.74 14.29
N LEU A 41 0.82 -36.44 13.01
CA LEU A 41 1.18 -37.33 11.89
C LEU A 41 2.69 -37.61 11.81
N ASN A 42 3.53 -36.64 12.18
CA ASN A 42 4.99 -36.77 12.13
C ASN A 42 5.55 -37.63 13.28
N ALA A 43 4.77 -37.88 14.35
CA ALA A 43 5.14 -38.80 15.42
C ALA A 43 4.85 -40.28 15.08
N LEU A 44 4.02 -40.54 14.06
CA LEU A 44 3.59 -41.89 13.69
C LEU A 44 4.67 -42.68 12.93
N SER A 45 4.73 -43.97 13.20
CA SER A 45 5.45 -44.96 12.39
C SER A 45 4.86 -45.09 10.99
N HIS A 46 5.66 -45.57 10.04
CA HIS A 46 5.20 -46.01 8.73
C HIS A 46 4.07 -47.05 8.83
N ASP A 47 3.20 -47.09 7.83
CA ASP A 47 2.09 -48.05 7.66
C ASP A 47 1.02 -48.02 8.77
N SER A 48 1.00 -46.96 9.59
CA SER A 48 0.01 -46.80 10.67
C SER A 48 -1.39 -46.42 10.16
N SER A 49 -2.42 -46.93 10.82
CA SER A 49 -3.83 -46.53 10.60
C SER A 49 -4.34 -45.77 11.81
N ILE A 50 -4.89 -44.57 11.63
CA ILE A 50 -5.31 -43.70 12.74
C ILE A 50 -6.61 -42.94 12.47
N PHE A 51 -7.29 -42.58 13.56
CA PHE A 51 -8.44 -41.66 13.55
C PHE A 51 -8.04 -40.33 14.20
N ILE A 52 -8.21 -39.22 13.48
CA ILE A 52 -8.00 -37.87 14.02
C ILE A 52 -9.34 -37.28 14.42
N TYR A 53 -9.44 -36.76 15.64
CA TYR A 53 -10.66 -36.14 16.17
C TYR A 53 -10.47 -34.63 16.34
N THR A 54 -11.40 -33.84 15.80
CA THR A 54 -11.36 -32.36 15.80
C THR A 54 -12.77 -31.77 15.72
N ASP A 55 -13.06 -30.65 16.38
CA ASP A 55 -14.29 -29.89 16.12
C ASP A 55 -14.12 -28.74 15.11
N CYS A 56 -12.89 -28.55 14.60
CA CYS A 56 -12.57 -27.62 13.53
C CYS A 56 -13.27 -27.97 12.21
N SER A 57 -14.54 -27.58 12.09
CA SER A 57 -15.31 -27.75 10.86
C SER A 57 -14.63 -27.14 9.63
N HIS A 58 -13.80 -26.11 9.82
CA HIS A 58 -13.03 -25.51 8.74
C HIS A 58 -11.81 -26.35 8.33
N LEU A 59 -11.10 -26.99 9.28
CA LEU A 59 -10.03 -27.95 8.97
C LEU A 59 -10.60 -29.13 8.20
N ILE A 60 -11.71 -29.72 8.64
CA ILE A 60 -12.38 -30.84 7.94
C ILE A 60 -12.78 -30.43 6.52
N SER A 61 -13.34 -29.24 6.35
CA SER A 61 -13.69 -28.70 5.03
C SER A 61 -12.47 -28.49 4.11
N LEU A 62 -11.29 -28.21 4.67
CA LEU A 62 -10.05 -28.09 3.90
C LEU A 62 -9.38 -29.45 3.66
N TRP A 63 -9.44 -30.38 4.62
CA TRP A 63 -8.93 -31.75 4.50
C TRP A 63 -9.49 -32.45 3.26
N THR A 64 -10.81 -32.45 3.11
CA THR A 64 -11.50 -33.02 1.94
C THR A 64 -11.04 -32.44 0.59
N ARG A 65 -10.56 -31.19 0.59
CA ARG A 65 -10.06 -30.49 -0.60
C ARG A 65 -8.57 -30.67 -0.85
N PHE A 66 -7.77 -30.90 0.20
CA PHE A 66 -6.30 -30.94 0.13
C PHE A 66 -5.72 -32.36 0.20
N VAL A 67 -6.35 -33.26 0.95
CA VAL A 67 -5.92 -34.64 1.18
C VAL A 67 -6.74 -35.59 0.30
N ASP A 68 -8.04 -35.75 0.60
CA ASP A 68 -8.92 -36.73 -0.06
C ASP A 68 -9.10 -36.47 -1.57
N SER A 69 -9.06 -35.20 -1.98
CA SER A 69 -9.19 -34.81 -3.39
C SER A 69 -7.86 -34.89 -4.16
N PRO A 70 -7.86 -35.21 -5.46
CA PRO A 70 -6.69 -35.01 -6.33
C PRO A 70 -6.18 -33.55 -6.29
N PHE A 71 -4.86 -33.37 -6.37
CA PHE A 71 -4.26 -32.03 -6.32
C PHE A 71 -4.82 -31.09 -7.39
N SER A 72 -5.16 -29.86 -6.98
CA SER A 72 -5.63 -28.81 -7.88
C SER A 72 -4.78 -27.54 -7.72
N PRO A 73 -4.30 -26.91 -8.81
CA PRO A 73 -3.61 -25.62 -8.74
C PRO A 73 -4.43 -24.47 -8.13
N LYS A 74 -5.74 -24.66 -7.91
CA LYS A 74 -6.58 -23.72 -7.15
C LYS A 74 -6.22 -23.69 -5.65
N LEU A 75 -5.69 -24.78 -5.09
CA LEU A 75 -5.29 -24.92 -3.70
C LEU A 75 -4.13 -23.98 -3.31
N LEU A 76 -3.26 -23.65 -4.26
CA LEU A 76 -2.18 -22.66 -4.15
C LEU A 76 -2.70 -21.21 -3.91
N ARG A 77 -4.02 -21.00 -3.93
CA ARG A 77 -4.68 -19.73 -3.62
C ARG A 77 -5.25 -19.72 -2.19
N GLU A 78 -5.19 -20.82 -1.46
CA GLU A 78 -5.59 -20.85 -0.05
C GLU A 78 -4.42 -20.42 0.85
N PRO A 79 -4.69 -19.84 2.03
CA PRO A 79 -3.68 -19.69 3.08
C PRO A 79 -3.24 -21.05 3.61
N ASN A 80 -2.06 -21.12 4.25
CA ASN A 80 -1.49 -22.34 4.84
C ASN A 80 -1.32 -23.52 3.85
N HIS A 81 -1.35 -23.28 2.53
CA HIS A 81 -1.32 -24.35 1.53
C HIS A 81 -0.02 -25.17 1.58
N LEU A 82 1.10 -24.61 2.08
CA LEU A 82 2.34 -25.36 2.27
C LEU A 82 2.21 -26.39 3.39
N LEU A 83 1.54 -26.07 4.50
CA LEU A 83 1.29 -27.02 5.59
C LEU A 83 0.38 -28.16 5.12
N TRP A 84 -0.67 -27.84 4.35
CA TRP A 84 -1.54 -28.84 3.75
C TRP A 84 -0.84 -29.77 2.75
N LEU A 85 0.06 -29.21 1.92
CA LEU A 85 0.90 -30.02 1.03
C LEU A 85 1.88 -30.90 1.82
N SER A 86 2.36 -30.42 2.98
CA SER A 86 3.24 -31.18 3.87
C SER A 86 2.51 -32.34 4.54
N ILE A 87 1.27 -32.12 5.04
CA ILE A 87 0.38 -33.19 5.54
C ILE A 87 0.17 -34.26 4.47
N ARG A 88 -0.21 -33.84 3.24
CA ARG A 88 -0.45 -34.76 2.13
C ARG A 88 0.81 -35.57 1.80
N GLN A 89 1.97 -34.91 1.74
CA GLN A 89 3.24 -35.56 1.43
C GLN A 89 3.63 -36.56 2.52
N LEU A 90 3.51 -36.18 3.80
CA LEU A 90 3.78 -37.03 4.96
C LEU A 90 2.91 -38.29 4.98
N ILE A 91 1.61 -38.17 4.71
CA ILE A 91 0.69 -39.32 4.59
C ILE A 91 1.15 -40.27 3.48
N MET A 92 1.62 -39.74 2.34
CA MET A 92 2.12 -40.55 1.22
C MET A 92 3.47 -41.21 1.52
N ASP A 93 4.41 -40.49 2.14
CA ASP A 93 5.77 -40.98 2.44
C ASP A 93 5.78 -41.99 3.60
N HIS A 94 4.88 -41.83 4.57
CA HIS A 94 4.71 -42.77 5.68
C HIS A 94 3.67 -43.87 5.40
N ASN A 95 3.02 -43.86 4.23
CA ASN A 95 1.94 -44.79 3.86
C ASN A 95 0.82 -44.89 4.92
N LEU A 96 0.39 -43.74 5.45
CA LEU A 96 -0.57 -43.67 6.55
C LEU A 96 -2.00 -43.83 6.04
N THR A 97 -2.82 -44.56 6.77
CA THR A 97 -4.28 -44.55 6.62
C THR A 97 -4.86 -43.60 7.67
N VAL A 98 -5.53 -42.52 7.25
CA VAL A 98 -5.97 -41.45 8.17
C VAL A 98 -7.41 -41.07 7.90
N ASP A 99 -8.27 -41.31 8.88
CA ASP A 99 -9.68 -40.89 8.87
C ASP A 99 -9.88 -39.69 9.81
N LEU A 100 -10.46 -38.60 9.28
CA LEU A 100 -10.68 -37.36 10.02
C LEU A 100 -12.15 -37.21 10.46
N ASN A 101 -12.37 -37.26 11.77
CA ASN A 101 -13.68 -37.28 12.41
C ASN A 101 -14.03 -35.95 13.10
N LYS A 102 -15.30 -35.54 12.96
CA LYS A 102 -15.81 -34.34 13.65
C LYS A 102 -16.28 -34.65 15.06
N VAL A 103 -15.69 -33.96 16.05
CA VAL A 103 -16.23 -33.86 17.42
C VAL A 103 -17.21 -32.66 17.49
N PRO A 104 -18.28 -32.70 18.29
CA PRO A 104 -19.08 -31.50 18.55
C PRO A 104 -18.36 -30.59 19.56
N ALA A 105 -18.14 -29.33 19.19
CA ALA A 105 -17.55 -28.33 20.09
C ALA A 105 -18.38 -28.22 21.40
N HIS A 106 -17.69 -28.14 22.52
CA HIS A 106 -18.27 -28.05 23.88
C HIS A 106 -19.13 -29.27 24.31
N ALA A 107 -18.87 -30.47 23.78
CA ALA A 107 -19.56 -31.71 24.19
C ALA A 107 -19.01 -32.39 25.46
N ASP A 108 -18.30 -31.65 26.32
CA ASP A 108 -17.57 -32.16 27.50
C ASP A 108 -16.62 -33.35 27.21
N ASP A 109 -16.08 -33.42 25.98
CA ASP A 109 -15.08 -34.42 25.61
C ASP A 109 -13.76 -34.18 26.37
N ILE A 110 -13.37 -35.17 27.17
CA ILE A 110 -12.26 -35.10 28.12
C ILE A 110 -10.91 -34.91 27.40
N TYR A 111 -10.71 -35.61 26.28
CA TYR A 111 -9.46 -35.56 25.52
C TYR A 111 -9.34 -34.25 24.74
N ASN A 112 -10.45 -33.77 24.21
CA ASN A 112 -10.56 -32.46 23.58
C ASN A 112 -10.19 -31.35 24.59
N ILE A 113 -10.81 -31.36 25.79
CA ILE A 113 -10.50 -30.43 26.90
C ILE A 113 -9.03 -30.52 27.33
N GLN A 114 -8.46 -31.73 27.40
CA GLN A 114 -7.07 -31.93 27.80
C GLN A 114 -6.10 -31.35 26.77
N ALA A 115 -6.34 -31.57 25.48
CA ALA A 115 -5.56 -30.93 24.42
C ALA A 115 -5.64 -29.41 24.55
N ASP A 116 -6.85 -28.87 24.78
CA ASP A 116 -7.13 -27.44 24.94
C ASP A 116 -6.38 -26.80 26.12
N SER A 117 -6.06 -27.57 27.16
CA SER A 117 -5.18 -27.14 28.24
C SER A 117 -3.72 -27.09 27.77
N LEU A 118 -3.24 -28.16 27.12
CA LEU A 118 -1.85 -28.26 26.63
C LEU A 118 -1.50 -27.11 25.67
N ALA A 119 -2.41 -26.69 24.80
CA ALA A 119 -2.17 -25.57 23.90
C ALA A 119 -2.13 -24.21 24.64
N LYS A 120 -3.05 -23.98 25.60
CA LYS A 120 -3.02 -22.78 26.44
C LYS A 120 -1.74 -22.68 27.27
N ASP A 121 -1.28 -23.79 27.85
CA ASP A 121 -0.02 -23.87 28.59
C ASP A 121 1.17 -23.59 27.67
N ALA A 122 1.20 -24.17 26.47
CA ALA A 122 2.21 -23.87 25.46
C ALA A 122 2.17 -22.40 24.99
N HIS A 123 1.01 -21.75 24.93
CA HIS A 123 0.94 -20.32 24.56
C HIS A 123 1.61 -19.43 25.62
N LEU A 124 1.66 -19.84 26.89
CA LEU A 124 2.36 -19.12 27.96
C LEU A 124 3.88 -19.39 27.97
N SER A 125 4.37 -20.34 27.17
CA SER A 125 5.80 -20.69 27.08
C SER A 125 6.61 -19.72 26.20
N LEU A 126 7.94 -19.76 26.34
CA LEU A 126 8.86 -19.00 25.50
C LEU A 126 8.79 -19.49 24.05
N GLN A 127 8.79 -18.55 23.08
CA GLN A 127 8.77 -18.92 21.66
C GLN A 127 9.99 -19.77 21.29
N PRO A 128 9.82 -20.89 20.58
CA PRO A 128 10.94 -21.68 20.08
C PRO A 128 11.73 -20.90 19.03
N THR A 129 13.05 -21.10 19.02
CA THR A 129 13.97 -20.59 17.99
C THR A 129 13.88 -21.32 16.64
N VAL A 130 13.01 -22.35 16.55
CA VAL A 130 12.82 -23.16 15.34
C VAL A 130 11.95 -22.41 14.34
N SER A 131 12.41 -22.32 13.08
CA SER A 131 11.61 -21.75 12.00
C SER A 131 10.32 -22.55 11.81
N PRO A 132 9.14 -21.91 11.64
CA PRO A 132 7.89 -22.64 11.38
C PRO A 132 7.95 -23.48 10.09
N LEU A 133 8.89 -23.16 9.21
CA LEU A 133 9.14 -23.79 7.93
C LEU A 133 10.00 -25.07 8.05
N ALA A 134 10.55 -25.38 9.23
CA ALA A 134 11.31 -26.61 9.46
C ALA A 134 10.49 -27.89 9.21
N PHE A 135 9.16 -27.79 9.27
CA PHE A 135 8.20 -28.87 9.04
C PHE A 135 7.48 -28.78 7.67
N CYS A 136 7.93 -27.89 6.77
CA CYS A 136 7.31 -27.70 5.46
C CYS A 136 7.92 -28.63 4.39
N TYR A 137 7.35 -29.83 4.26
CA TYR A 137 7.75 -30.87 3.30
C TYR A 137 6.88 -30.84 2.03
N ALA A 138 6.96 -29.76 1.25
CA ALA A 138 6.20 -29.62 0.00
C ALA A 138 7.06 -29.92 -1.25
N PRO A 139 6.66 -30.86 -2.14
CA PRO A 139 7.46 -31.26 -3.32
C PRO A 139 7.77 -30.15 -4.33
N CYS A 140 6.98 -29.07 -4.33
CA CYS A 140 7.13 -27.91 -5.23
C CYS A 140 6.99 -26.62 -4.42
N LEU A 141 7.99 -26.35 -3.58
CA LEU A 141 8.07 -25.15 -2.76
C LEU A 141 8.38 -23.91 -3.60
N LEU A 142 7.41 -23.02 -3.79
CA LEU A 142 7.68 -21.71 -4.40
C LEU A 142 8.38 -20.81 -3.39
N THR A 143 9.51 -20.24 -3.78
CA THR A 143 10.30 -19.32 -2.95
C THR A 143 10.50 -17.95 -3.61
N PHE A 144 10.74 -16.94 -2.77
CA PHE A 144 11.14 -15.60 -3.14
C PHE A 144 12.27 -15.16 -2.21
N ASN A 145 13.43 -14.81 -2.75
CA ASN A 145 14.68 -14.57 -1.99
C ASN A 145 15.00 -15.71 -1.00
N SER A 146 14.86 -16.96 -1.45
CA SER A 146 15.04 -18.17 -0.61
C SER A 146 14.05 -18.33 0.56
N LEU A 147 13.06 -17.44 0.71
CA LEU A 147 11.96 -17.59 1.67
C LEU A 147 10.74 -18.22 0.95
N PRO A 148 10.09 -19.23 1.52
CA PRO A 148 8.91 -19.84 0.91
C PRO A 148 7.67 -18.94 0.97
N ILE A 149 6.83 -19.04 -0.05
CA ILE A 149 5.63 -18.21 -0.22
C ILE A 149 4.44 -18.91 0.46
N ASP A 150 4.35 -18.82 1.79
CA ASP A 150 3.24 -19.41 2.58
C ASP A 150 1.99 -18.51 2.64
N MET A 151 1.58 -18.02 1.48
CA MET A 151 0.40 -17.17 1.31
C MET A 151 -0.26 -17.43 -0.03
N ASN A 152 -1.49 -16.94 -0.25
CA ASN A 152 -2.17 -17.06 -1.54
C ASN A 152 -1.26 -16.54 -2.68
N ILE A 153 -0.83 -17.45 -3.55
CA ILE A 153 0.18 -17.17 -4.58
C ILE A 153 -0.33 -16.15 -5.62
N ARG A 154 -1.64 -16.05 -5.84
CA ARG A 154 -2.23 -15.00 -6.70
C ARG A 154 -2.13 -13.62 -6.04
N HIS A 155 -2.34 -13.52 -4.73
CA HIS A 155 -2.12 -12.26 -4.00
C HIS A 155 -0.63 -11.89 -3.99
N PHE A 156 0.26 -12.86 -3.77
CA PHE A 156 1.70 -12.65 -3.84
C PHE A 156 2.17 -12.10 -5.21
N PHE A 157 1.80 -12.74 -6.32
CA PHE A 157 2.13 -12.24 -7.66
C PHE A 157 1.50 -10.88 -7.96
N ARG A 158 0.31 -10.60 -7.42
CA ARG A 158 -0.30 -9.27 -7.52
C ARG A 158 0.52 -8.22 -6.78
N SER A 159 1.00 -8.51 -5.56
CA SER A 159 1.90 -7.61 -4.84
C SER A 159 3.20 -7.33 -5.61
N ILE A 160 3.76 -8.32 -6.32
CA ILE A 160 4.89 -8.10 -7.24
C ILE A 160 4.52 -7.15 -8.38
N ALA A 161 3.37 -7.34 -9.02
CA ALA A 161 2.92 -6.48 -10.11
C ALA A 161 2.65 -5.04 -9.63
N ASP A 162 1.96 -4.88 -8.50
CA ASP A 162 1.65 -3.59 -7.88
C ASP A 162 2.96 -2.88 -7.44
N ALA A 163 3.95 -3.60 -6.90
CA ALA A 163 5.28 -3.05 -6.57
C ALA A 163 6.06 -2.55 -7.78
N ARG A 164 6.07 -3.32 -8.88
CA ARG A 164 6.74 -2.93 -10.13
C ARG A 164 6.05 -1.75 -10.80
N ALA A 165 4.72 -1.71 -10.75
CA ALA A 165 3.93 -0.58 -11.26
C ALA A 165 4.19 0.68 -10.45
N LEU A 166 4.24 0.59 -9.11
CA LEU A 166 4.59 1.71 -8.24
C LEU A 166 6.03 2.20 -8.52
N LEU A 167 7.03 1.31 -8.58
CA LEU A 167 8.40 1.70 -8.92
C LEU A 167 8.49 2.44 -10.26
N SER A 168 7.84 1.91 -11.31
CA SER A 168 7.76 2.56 -12.63
C SER A 168 7.11 3.95 -12.58
N PHE A 169 6.08 4.11 -11.75
CA PHE A 169 5.44 5.41 -11.50
C PHE A 169 6.37 6.38 -10.77
N CYS A 170 7.03 5.95 -9.68
CA CYS A 170 7.95 6.77 -8.90
C CYS A 170 9.18 7.23 -9.72
N SER A 171 9.62 6.41 -10.68
CA SER A 171 10.75 6.69 -11.57
C SER A 171 10.41 7.50 -12.82
N LEU A 172 9.18 8.04 -12.96
CA LEU A 172 8.84 8.93 -14.07
C LEU A 172 9.74 10.19 -14.05
N ALA A 173 10.26 10.57 -15.22
CA ALA A 173 11.21 11.69 -15.38
C ALA A 173 10.74 13.02 -14.75
N ARG A 174 9.43 13.25 -14.70
CA ARG A 174 8.79 14.41 -14.05
C ARG A 174 9.01 14.47 -12.53
N PHE A 175 9.07 13.32 -11.86
CA PHE A 175 9.34 13.26 -10.42
C PHE A 175 10.84 13.36 -10.14
N THR A 176 11.69 12.73 -10.97
CA THR A 176 13.14 12.89 -10.85
C THR A 176 13.62 14.32 -11.13
N ALA A 177 12.88 15.09 -11.93
CA ALA A 177 13.12 16.52 -12.14
C ALA A 177 12.77 17.39 -10.91
N LEU A 178 11.91 16.91 -10.00
CA LEU A 178 11.61 17.58 -8.72
C LEU A 178 12.62 17.22 -7.62
N GLY A 179 13.32 16.10 -7.75
CA GLY A 179 14.37 15.66 -6.85
C GLY A 179 14.56 14.14 -6.81
N SER A 180 15.42 13.65 -5.92
CA SER A 180 15.59 12.21 -5.69
C SER A 180 14.26 11.56 -5.27
N PRO A 181 13.89 10.37 -5.79
CA PRO A 181 12.72 9.62 -5.31
C PRO A 181 12.73 9.37 -3.79
N SER A 182 13.89 9.38 -3.13
CA SER A 182 14.01 9.23 -1.68
C SER A 182 13.49 10.43 -0.86
N LEU A 183 13.13 11.55 -1.51
CA LEU A 183 12.56 12.73 -0.86
C LEU A 183 11.04 12.61 -0.65
N PHE A 184 10.39 11.63 -1.30
CA PHE A 184 8.94 11.46 -1.32
C PHE A 184 8.49 10.19 -0.60
N ASP A 185 7.48 10.30 0.25
CA ASP A 185 6.85 9.16 0.90
C ASP A 185 5.87 8.49 -0.08
N TRP A 186 6.41 7.61 -0.93
CA TRP A 186 5.62 6.90 -1.93
C TRP A 186 4.55 5.99 -1.34
N ALA A 187 4.72 5.51 -0.10
CA ALA A 187 3.68 4.72 0.57
C ALA A 187 2.49 5.61 0.98
N GLY A 188 2.77 6.79 1.53
CA GLY A 188 1.75 7.80 1.83
C GLY A 188 1.10 8.38 0.57
N ILE A 189 1.86 8.63 -0.50
CA ILE A 189 1.32 9.08 -1.81
C ILE A 189 0.42 8.01 -2.42
N TYR A 190 0.85 6.74 -2.42
CA TYR A 190 0.03 5.62 -2.89
C TYR A 190 -1.25 5.46 -2.04
N PHE A 191 -1.15 5.64 -0.71
CA PHE A 191 -2.33 5.67 0.16
C PHE A 191 -3.30 6.79 -0.27
N CYS A 192 -2.82 8.03 -0.45
CA CYS A 192 -3.65 9.15 -0.89
C CYS A 192 -4.33 8.89 -2.25
N LEU A 193 -3.60 8.29 -3.21
CA LEU A 193 -4.13 7.88 -4.51
C LEU A 193 -5.17 6.75 -4.40
N SER A 194 -5.00 5.82 -3.46
CA SER A 194 -5.94 4.71 -3.26
C SER A 194 -7.32 5.18 -2.78
N GLN A 195 -7.37 6.25 -1.98
CA GLN A 195 -8.63 6.83 -1.47
C GLN A 195 -9.51 7.41 -2.59
N ILE A 196 -8.92 7.83 -3.73
CA ILE A 196 -9.65 8.37 -4.89
C ILE A 196 -10.74 7.40 -5.37
N LYS A 197 -10.53 6.09 -5.26
CA LYS A 197 -11.52 5.07 -5.66
C LYS A 197 -12.81 5.11 -4.84
N GLY A 198 -12.74 5.51 -3.56
CA GLY A 198 -13.92 5.72 -2.73
C GLY A 198 -14.71 6.92 -3.26
N PHE A 199 -14.07 8.09 -3.31
CA PHE A 199 -14.71 9.35 -3.69
C PHE A 199 -15.25 9.40 -5.13
N ALA A 200 -14.60 8.72 -6.08
CA ALA A 200 -15.06 8.67 -7.48
C ALA A 200 -16.27 7.74 -7.70
N SER A 201 -16.66 6.92 -6.72
CA SER A 201 -17.78 5.97 -6.85
C SER A 201 -19.12 6.53 -6.35
N HIS A 202 -19.11 7.62 -5.58
CA HIS A 202 -20.32 8.30 -5.14
C HIS A 202 -20.94 9.13 -6.27
N LYS A 203 -22.27 9.19 -6.32
CA LYS A 203 -23.04 9.89 -7.36
C LYS A 203 -22.81 11.41 -7.39
N ASP A 204 -22.21 11.97 -6.34
CA ASP A 204 -21.86 13.38 -6.18
C ASP A 204 -20.37 13.69 -6.44
N GLY A 205 -19.62 12.74 -7.02
CA GLY A 205 -18.22 12.95 -7.37
C GLY A 205 -18.03 14.14 -8.32
N ARG A 206 -17.03 14.99 -8.06
CA ARG A 206 -16.60 16.08 -8.97
C ARG A 206 -15.48 15.56 -9.90
N PRO A 207 -15.77 14.98 -11.08
CA PRO A 207 -14.74 14.39 -11.95
C PRO A 207 -13.70 15.42 -12.40
N GLU A 208 -14.08 16.69 -12.52
CA GLU A 208 -13.19 17.80 -12.89
C GLU A 208 -12.12 18.04 -11.82
N PHE A 209 -12.49 17.96 -10.54
CA PHE A 209 -11.54 18.04 -9.43
C PHE A 209 -10.56 16.85 -9.43
N TRP A 210 -11.04 15.63 -9.69
CA TRP A 210 -10.16 14.46 -9.79
C TRP A 210 -9.20 14.55 -10.98
N ILE A 211 -9.68 15.05 -12.13
CA ILE A 211 -8.85 15.35 -13.30
C ILE A 211 -7.81 16.42 -12.97
N PHE A 212 -8.19 17.49 -12.25
CA PHE A 212 -7.25 18.49 -11.76
C PHE A 212 -6.20 17.88 -10.83
N ARG A 213 -6.62 17.13 -9.79
CA ARG A 213 -5.72 16.52 -8.79
C ARG A 213 -4.70 15.58 -9.42
N ILE A 214 -5.12 14.73 -10.37
CA ILE A 214 -4.20 13.84 -11.11
C ILE A 214 -3.27 14.64 -12.03
N LYS A 215 -3.77 15.66 -12.75
CA LYS A 215 -2.91 16.52 -13.59
C LYS A 215 -1.94 17.36 -12.75
N LEU A 216 -2.33 17.77 -11.55
CA LEU A 216 -1.52 18.53 -10.61
C LEU A 216 -0.35 17.68 -10.08
N LEU A 217 -0.63 16.46 -9.61
CA LEU A 217 0.39 15.50 -9.22
C LEU A 217 1.37 15.19 -10.35
N LEU A 218 0.86 15.06 -11.58
CA LEU A 218 1.64 14.70 -12.75
C LEU A 218 2.32 15.89 -13.46
N ASP A 219 2.22 17.12 -12.97
CA ASP A 219 2.74 18.32 -13.67
C ASP A 219 2.22 18.40 -15.14
N MET A 220 0.90 18.26 -15.28
CA MET A 220 0.17 18.16 -16.56
C MET A 220 -0.99 19.16 -16.71
N LEU A 221 -1.17 20.06 -15.75
CA LEU A 221 -2.15 21.14 -15.85
C LEU A 221 -1.84 22.02 -17.07
N PRO A 222 -2.85 22.53 -17.81
CA PRO A 222 -2.65 23.41 -18.96
C PRO A 222 -2.25 24.83 -18.54
N THR A 223 -1.07 24.98 -17.93
CA THR A 223 -0.34 26.24 -17.77
C THR A 223 0.13 26.75 -19.13
N LEU A 224 0.42 28.05 -19.27
CA LEU A 224 0.92 28.60 -20.54
C LEU A 224 2.19 27.88 -21.01
N THR A 225 3.14 27.64 -20.12
CA THR A 225 4.38 26.88 -20.43
C THR A 225 4.09 25.48 -20.96
N THR A 226 3.14 24.76 -20.35
CA THR A 226 2.69 23.45 -20.83
C THR A 226 2.02 23.53 -22.20
N LEU A 227 1.30 24.63 -22.49
CA LEU A 227 0.62 24.86 -23.75
C LEU A 227 1.59 25.29 -24.87
N GLN A 228 2.59 26.12 -24.57
CA GLN A 228 3.71 26.48 -25.44
C GLN A 228 4.47 25.22 -25.89
N GLN A 229 4.77 24.31 -24.97
CA GLN A 229 5.44 23.03 -25.31
C GLN A 229 4.56 22.12 -26.18
N ARG A 230 3.24 22.05 -25.92
CA ARG A 230 2.33 21.13 -26.64
C ARG A 230 1.84 21.67 -27.98
N LYS A 231 1.74 23.00 -28.13
CA LYS A 231 1.22 23.71 -29.31
C LYS A 231 1.98 25.01 -29.56
N PRO A 232 3.28 24.95 -29.90
CA PRO A 232 4.10 26.15 -30.15
C PRO A 232 3.62 26.98 -31.35
N TYR A 233 2.83 26.37 -32.26
CA TYR A 233 2.16 27.06 -33.38
C TYR A 233 0.95 27.91 -32.95
N LEU A 234 0.49 27.79 -31.70
CA LEU A 234 -0.69 28.47 -31.17
C LEU A 234 -0.37 29.34 -29.95
N TYR A 235 0.67 28.99 -29.19
CA TYR A 235 1.13 29.74 -28.03
C TYR A 235 2.59 30.14 -28.22
N SER A 236 2.85 31.45 -28.41
CA SER A 236 4.21 31.98 -28.60
C SER A 236 5.09 31.71 -27.36
N SER A 237 6.36 31.40 -27.57
CA SER A 237 7.37 31.24 -26.50
C SER A 237 7.57 32.49 -25.66
N ASP A 238 7.32 33.66 -26.27
CA ASP A 238 7.66 34.96 -25.67
C ASP A 238 6.55 35.46 -24.74
N TRP A 239 5.41 34.76 -24.69
CA TRP A 239 4.31 35.08 -23.79
C TRP A 239 4.64 34.66 -22.35
N LEU A 240 4.62 35.65 -21.47
CA LEU A 240 4.70 35.49 -20.02
C LEU A 240 3.31 35.19 -19.44
N CYS A 241 3.26 34.97 -18.13
CA CYS A 241 2.03 34.76 -17.39
C CYS A 241 0.98 35.82 -17.74
N PRO A 242 -0.20 35.45 -18.29
CA PRO A 242 -1.23 36.38 -18.73
C PRO A 242 -1.72 37.36 -17.66
N GLN A 243 -1.47 37.01 -16.40
CA GLN A 243 -2.03 37.68 -15.24
C GLN A 243 -1.12 38.75 -14.62
N CYS A 244 0.21 38.53 -14.64
CA CYS A 244 1.19 39.42 -14.03
C CYS A 244 2.25 39.93 -15.01
N ASN A 245 2.36 39.29 -16.19
CA ASN A 245 3.29 39.60 -17.28
C ASN A 245 4.77 39.76 -16.86
N SER A 246 5.21 39.06 -15.80
CA SER A 246 6.56 39.22 -15.21
C SER A 246 7.41 37.95 -15.21
N ALA A 247 6.80 36.77 -15.34
CA ALA A 247 7.47 35.48 -15.39
C ALA A 247 6.69 34.48 -16.25
N PRO A 248 7.29 33.38 -16.74
CA PRO A 248 6.54 32.30 -17.38
C PRO A 248 5.49 31.71 -16.42
N GLU A 249 4.27 31.44 -16.91
CA GLU A 249 3.30 30.68 -16.12
C GLU A 249 3.65 29.19 -16.19
N ASP A 250 4.51 28.75 -15.29
CA ASP A 250 4.69 27.35 -14.92
C ASP A 250 3.83 26.95 -13.71
N LEU A 251 3.91 25.68 -13.31
CA LEU A 251 3.11 25.18 -12.18
C LEU A 251 3.50 25.78 -10.83
N ASN A 252 4.73 26.26 -10.64
CA ASN A 252 5.13 26.94 -9.40
C ASN A 252 4.67 28.40 -9.41
N HIS A 253 4.75 29.06 -10.56
CA HIS A 253 4.25 30.42 -10.76
C HIS A 253 2.74 30.51 -10.56
N LEU A 254 1.97 29.48 -10.94
CA LEU A 254 0.51 29.42 -10.69
C LEU A 254 0.13 29.68 -9.22
N TRP A 255 0.94 29.23 -8.26
CA TRP A 255 0.70 29.41 -6.82
C TRP A 255 1.32 30.69 -6.25
N THR A 256 2.33 31.25 -6.93
CA THR A 256 3.13 32.39 -6.44
C THR A 256 2.88 33.68 -7.22
N CYS A 257 2.06 33.64 -8.27
CA CYS A 257 1.72 34.77 -9.11
C CYS A 257 1.14 35.93 -8.27
N PRO A 258 1.76 37.12 -8.30
CA PRO A 258 1.25 38.31 -7.61
C PRO A 258 0.14 38.95 -8.46
N TYR A 259 -0.97 38.24 -8.59
CA TYR A 259 -2.11 38.61 -9.44
C TYR A 259 -2.57 40.05 -9.20
N ILE A 260 -2.85 40.77 -10.29
CA ILE A 260 -3.05 42.23 -10.25
C ILE A 260 -4.34 42.64 -9.52
N LEU A 261 -5.39 41.80 -9.51
CA LEU A 261 -6.58 42.08 -8.70
C LEU A 261 -6.37 41.61 -7.25
N PRO A 262 -6.40 42.50 -6.23
CA PRO A 262 -6.05 42.15 -4.85
C PRO A 262 -6.88 41.00 -4.26
N ASP A 263 -8.18 40.97 -4.58
CA ASP A 263 -9.15 40.03 -3.98
C ASP A 263 -9.05 38.60 -4.54
N LEU A 264 -8.26 38.39 -5.60
CA LEU A 264 -8.13 37.11 -6.31
C LEU A 264 -6.67 36.63 -6.37
N ASN A 265 -5.84 37.02 -5.40
CA ASN A 265 -4.40 36.82 -5.42
C ASN A 265 -3.99 35.36 -5.08
N PRO A 266 -3.50 34.55 -6.07
CA PRO A 266 -3.12 33.16 -5.85
C PRO A 266 -2.05 32.98 -4.78
N CYS A 267 -1.09 33.90 -4.68
CA CYS A 267 -0.03 33.87 -3.68
C CYS A 267 -0.59 34.06 -2.26
N LEU A 268 -1.52 34.99 -2.05
CA LEU A 268 -2.16 35.18 -0.74
C LEU A 268 -3.09 34.02 -0.39
N THR A 269 -3.88 33.53 -1.36
CA THR A 269 -4.74 32.36 -1.19
C THR A 269 -3.93 31.10 -0.87
N HIS A 270 -2.89 30.79 -1.64
CA HIS A 270 -2.02 29.63 -1.41
C HIS A 270 -1.38 29.67 -0.03
N ARG A 271 -0.86 30.83 0.40
CA ARG A 271 -0.35 31.02 1.76
C ARG A 271 -1.40 30.75 2.83
N SER A 272 -2.62 31.29 2.68
CA SER A 272 -3.73 31.05 3.61
C SER A 272 -4.09 29.56 3.69
N GLU A 273 -4.18 28.87 2.55
CA GLU A 273 -4.52 27.45 2.50
C GLU A 273 -3.40 26.55 3.06
N ILE A 274 -2.12 26.89 2.87
CA ILE A 274 -0.99 26.18 3.51
C ILE A 274 -1.04 26.36 5.04
N ILE A 275 -1.33 27.55 5.54
CA ILE A 275 -1.51 27.81 6.99
C ILE A 275 -2.66 26.96 7.54
N LYS A 276 -3.84 27.00 6.90
CA LYS A 276 -5.01 26.20 7.29
C LYS A 276 -4.70 24.70 7.29
N PHE A 277 -4.00 24.19 6.27
CA PHE A 277 -3.59 22.80 6.17
C PHE A 277 -2.62 22.40 7.30
N ARG A 278 -1.56 23.18 7.54
CA ARG A 278 -0.61 22.99 8.64
C ARG A 278 -1.32 22.95 10.00
N ASP A 279 -2.19 23.92 10.27
CA ASP A 279 -2.83 24.09 11.58
C ASP A 279 -3.91 23.01 11.81
N SER A 280 -4.57 22.57 10.74
CA SER A 280 -5.50 21.42 10.76
C SER A 280 -4.77 20.10 10.97
N CYS A 281 -3.58 19.91 10.40
CA CYS A 281 -2.72 18.77 10.71
C CYS A 281 -2.28 18.79 12.17
N LEU A 282 -1.77 19.93 12.66
CA LEU A 282 -1.27 20.07 14.03
C LEU A 282 -2.36 19.78 15.07
N SER A 283 -3.54 20.42 14.93
CA SER A 283 -4.69 20.18 15.81
C SER A 283 -5.18 18.74 15.77
N SER A 284 -5.25 18.12 14.57
CA SER A 284 -5.62 16.71 14.43
C SER A 284 -4.68 15.78 15.20
N PHE A 285 -3.36 15.95 15.06
CA PHE A 285 -2.39 15.10 15.77
C PHE A 285 -2.37 15.36 17.28
N LEU A 286 -2.49 16.61 17.72
CA LEU A 286 -2.60 16.95 19.15
C LEU A 286 -3.87 16.38 19.80
N SER A 287 -4.98 16.27 19.05
CA SER A 287 -6.22 15.67 19.54
C SER A 287 -6.12 14.14 19.77
N LEU A 288 -5.26 13.46 19.00
CA LEU A 288 -5.00 12.03 19.16
C LEU A 288 -4.08 11.73 20.34
N LYS A 289 -3.08 12.60 20.56
CA LYS A 289 -2.09 12.47 21.62
C LYS A 289 -1.60 13.87 22.00
N PRO A 290 -1.82 14.32 23.24
CA PRO A 290 -1.20 15.55 23.73
C PRO A 290 0.32 15.48 23.59
N LEU A 291 0.90 16.46 22.89
CA LEU A 291 2.34 16.62 22.70
C LEU A 291 2.76 18.03 23.11
N ASP A 292 4.01 18.16 23.52
CA ASP A 292 4.54 19.36 24.16
C ASP A 292 4.79 20.52 23.19
N ILE A 293 5.17 21.68 23.74
CA ILE A 293 5.50 22.86 22.94
C ILE A 293 6.69 22.61 22.00
N THR A 294 7.61 21.70 22.36
CA THR A 294 8.75 21.31 21.52
C THR A 294 8.29 20.63 20.24
N PHE A 295 7.33 19.70 20.31
CA PHE A 295 6.72 19.10 19.13
C PHE A 295 6.06 20.16 18.24
N GLN A 296 5.24 21.04 18.81
CA GLN A 296 4.51 22.07 18.06
C GLN A 296 5.46 23.04 17.34
N THR A 297 6.53 23.45 18.03
CA THR A 297 7.59 24.32 17.47
C THR A 297 8.33 23.62 16.33
N LYS A 298 8.78 22.38 16.54
CA LYS A 298 9.50 21.60 15.52
C LYS A 298 8.62 21.26 14.31
N PHE A 299 7.35 20.92 14.54
CA PHE A 299 6.38 20.68 13.47
C PHE A 299 6.20 21.92 12.61
N SER A 300 6.01 23.09 13.23
CA SER A 300 5.80 24.36 12.53
C SER A 300 7.05 24.85 11.79
N ALA A 301 8.24 24.42 12.23
CA ALA A 301 9.52 24.74 11.61
C ALA A 301 9.94 23.79 10.46
N LEU A 302 9.13 22.79 10.10
CA LEU A 302 9.42 21.93 8.95
C LEU A 302 9.37 22.75 7.64
N ASP A 303 10.37 22.54 6.77
CA ASP A 303 10.52 23.27 5.49
C ASP A 303 9.27 23.23 4.60
N CYS A 304 8.45 22.19 4.70
CA CYS A 304 7.23 22.04 3.92
C CYS A 304 6.12 23.04 4.28
N TRP A 305 6.27 23.76 5.38
CA TRP A 305 5.36 24.84 5.78
C TRP A 305 5.88 26.24 5.44
N ASN A 306 7.08 26.36 4.86
CA ASN A 306 7.58 27.65 4.38
C ASN A 306 6.74 28.10 3.18
N TYR A 307 5.83 29.06 3.40
CA TYR A 307 4.91 29.62 2.41
C TYR A 307 5.26 31.06 1.98
N GLU A 308 6.15 31.75 2.70
CA GLU A 308 6.51 33.14 2.38
C GLU A 308 7.31 33.20 1.08
N SER A 309 8.33 32.36 0.98
CA SER A 309 8.98 32.01 -0.29
C SER A 309 8.86 30.50 -0.43
N PRO A 310 7.79 29.98 -1.09
CA PRO A 310 7.44 28.57 -1.06
C PRO A 310 8.63 27.64 -1.35
N SER A 311 9.01 26.86 -0.34
CA SER A 311 10.08 25.88 -0.47
C SER A 311 9.71 24.82 -1.53
N PRO A 312 10.70 24.10 -2.09
CA PRO A 312 10.42 22.96 -2.95
C PRO A 312 9.44 21.98 -2.29
N SER A 313 9.56 21.75 -0.98
CA SER A 313 8.71 20.80 -0.26
C SER A 313 7.28 21.30 0.03
N CYS A 314 7.09 22.62 0.19
CA CYS A 314 5.77 23.25 0.17
C CYS A 314 5.09 23.10 -1.21
N LEU A 315 5.86 23.30 -2.29
CA LEU A 315 5.42 23.11 -3.68
C LEU A 315 5.20 21.63 -4.05
N TRP A 316 5.83 20.69 -3.33
CA TRP A 316 5.55 19.24 -3.42
C TRP A 316 4.22 18.89 -2.74
N LEU A 317 3.96 19.39 -1.52
CA LEU A 317 2.66 19.22 -0.86
C LEU A 317 1.51 19.77 -1.72
N THR A 318 1.74 20.91 -2.37
CA THR A 318 0.80 21.51 -3.34
C THR A 318 0.46 20.55 -4.48
N ARG A 319 1.46 19.84 -5.03
CA ARG A 319 1.27 18.76 -6.03
C ARG A 319 0.60 17.50 -5.48
N GLY A 320 0.51 17.34 -4.16
CA GLY A 320 0.08 16.09 -3.50
C GLY A 320 1.20 15.06 -3.34
N LEU A 321 2.46 15.50 -3.48
CA LEU A 321 3.65 14.72 -3.14
C LEU A 321 3.98 14.94 -1.66
N LEU A 322 4.02 13.88 -0.86
CA LEU A 322 4.32 13.97 0.57
C LEU A 322 5.84 13.97 0.82
N PRO A 323 6.43 15.00 1.44
CA PRO A 323 7.84 15.01 1.79
C PRO A 323 8.16 13.99 2.90
N VAL A 324 9.22 13.22 2.73
CA VAL A 324 9.66 12.21 3.72
C VAL A 324 9.95 12.82 5.09
N HIS A 325 10.47 14.05 5.16
CA HIS A 325 10.75 14.70 6.45
C HIS A 325 9.49 14.96 7.28
N LEU A 326 8.33 15.19 6.64
CA LEU A 326 7.06 15.38 7.34
C LEU A 326 6.56 14.06 7.92
N THR A 327 6.54 12.98 7.12
CA THR A 327 6.02 11.69 7.58
C THR A 327 6.97 11.00 8.56
N THR A 328 8.29 11.13 8.39
CA THR A 328 9.28 10.62 9.35
C THR A 328 9.26 11.39 10.68
N PHE A 329 9.06 12.72 10.67
CA PHE A 329 8.85 13.49 11.90
C PHE A 329 7.62 13.00 12.67
N LEU A 330 6.48 12.85 11.99
CA LEU A 330 5.24 12.36 12.60
C LEU A 330 5.35 10.89 13.07
N ASN A 331 6.11 10.05 12.35
CA ASN A 331 6.30 8.64 12.70
C ASN A 331 7.14 8.40 13.98
N GLN A 332 7.77 9.45 14.53
CA GLN A 332 8.35 9.40 15.88
C GLN A 332 7.27 9.34 16.99
N HIS A 333 6.03 9.72 16.67
CA HIS A 333 4.94 9.87 17.64
C HIS A 333 3.68 9.05 17.32
N PHE A 334 3.43 8.73 16.04
CA PHE A 334 2.22 8.07 15.54
C PHE A 334 2.54 6.96 14.53
N PRO A 335 1.77 5.86 14.45
CA PRO A 335 1.95 4.88 13.38
C PRO A 335 1.63 5.46 11.99
N PHE A 336 2.36 5.04 10.95
CA PHE A 336 2.11 5.43 9.56
C PHE A 336 0.64 5.28 9.10
N SER A 337 -0.07 4.24 9.55
CA SER A 337 -1.50 4.04 9.24
C SER A 337 -2.39 5.19 9.73
N VAL A 338 -2.06 5.79 10.88
CA VAL A 338 -2.73 6.97 11.43
C VAL A 338 -2.30 8.21 10.65
N ILE A 339 -1.00 8.38 10.41
CA ILE A 339 -0.45 9.53 9.68
C ILE A 339 -1.09 9.67 8.30
N TYR A 340 -1.09 8.58 7.52
CA TYR A 340 -1.64 8.60 6.16
C TYR A 340 -3.15 8.85 6.15
N LYS A 341 -3.90 8.30 7.11
CA LYS A 341 -5.35 8.55 7.23
C LYS A 341 -5.66 10.05 7.40
N TYR A 342 -4.99 10.72 8.34
CA TYR A 342 -5.25 12.14 8.62
C TYR A 342 -4.69 13.06 7.52
N ILE A 343 -3.45 12.84 7.09
CA ILE A 343 -2.86 13.65 6.00
C ILE A 343 -3.67 13.49 4.72
N SER A 344 -4.11 12.28 4.35
CA SER A 344 -4.86 12.08 3.10
C SER A 344 -6.19 12.82 3.05
N SER A 345 -6.87 13.00 4.18
CA SER A 345 -8.12 13.78 4.26
C SER A 345 -7.81 15.27 4.13
N LEU A 346 -6.92 15.78 4.99
CA LEU A 346 -6.60 17.21 5.03
C LEU A 346 -5.93 17.71 3.74
N LEU A 347 -5.11 16.88 3.10
CA LEU A 347 -4.52 17.15 1.77
C LEU A 347 -5.59 17.20 0.67
N ASN A 348 -6.65 16.39 0.78
CA ASN A 348 -7.78 16.47 -0.15
C ASN A 348 -8.48 17.82 -0.02
N ASP A 349 -8.78 18.24 1.20
CA ASP A 349 -9.53 19.47 1.48
C ASP A 349 -8.72 20.71 1.05
N PHE A 350 -7.42 20.72 1.35
CA PHE A 350 -6.46 21.71 0.83
C PHE A 350 -6.45 21.76 -0.71
N GLN A 351 -6.39 20.61 -1.40
CA GLN A 351 -6.41 20.59 -2.86
C GLN A 351 -7.77 20.98 -3.45
N VAL A 352 -8.90 20.76 -2.75
CA VAL A 352 -10.22 21.28 -3.11
C VAL A 352 -10.25 22.80 -3.06
N ALA A 353 -9.65 23.42 -2.03
CA ALA A 353 -9.54 24.87 -1.94
C ALA A 353 -8.68 25.45 -3.08
N LEU A 354 -7.51 24.87 -3.37
CA LEU A 354 -6.68 25.28 -4.52
C LEU A 354 -7.42 25.14 -5.87
N TYR A 355 -8.27 24.12 -6.01
CA TYR A 355 -9.10 23.94 -7.19
C TYR A 355 -10.15 25.05 -7.32
N GLY A 356 -10.90 25.31 -6.25
CA GLY A 356 -11.97 26.31 -6.25
C GLY A 356 -11.47 27.74 -6.40
N GLU A 357 -10.59 28.16 -5.49
CA GLU A 357 -10.21 29.57 -5.31
C GLU A 357 -9.16 30.05 -6.33
N ILE A 358 -8.24 29.16 -6.75
CA ILE A 358 -7.15 29.51 -7.67
C ILE A 358 -7.42 28.97 -9.07
N TRP A 359 -7.58 27.64 -9.22
CA TRP A 359 -7.58 27.01 -10.55
C TRP A 359 -8.79 27.41 -11.42
N LEU A 360 -10.00 27.43 -10.86
CA LEU A 360 -11.19 27.85 -11.60
C LEU A 360 -11.11 29.33 -12.01
N CYS A 361 -10.77 30.21 -11.07
CA CYS A 361 -10.57 31.65 -11.32
C CYS A 361 -9.54 31.88 -12.45
N ARG A 362 -8.37 31.26 -12.33
CA ARG A 362 -7.32 31.32 -13.35
C ARG A 362 -7.81 30.88 -14.72
N ASN A 363 -8.61 29.81 -14.84
CA ASN A 363 -9.07 29.33 -16.14
C ASN A 363 -10.06 30.29 -16.82
N VAL A 364 -10.95 30.94 -16.07
CA VAL A 364 -11.86 31.96 -16.63
C VAL A 364 -11.04 33.12 -17.22
N LEU A 365 -10.05 33.60 -16.47
CA LEU A 365 -9.16 34.68 -16.88
C LEU A 365 -8.26 34.27 -18.07
N PHE A 366 -7.73 33.05 -18.05
CA PHE A 366 -6.92 32.51 -19.12
C PHE A 366 -7.71 32.37 -20.43
N HIS A 367 -8.99 31.98 -20.37
CA HIS A 367 -9.85 31.93 -21.55
C HIS A 367 -10.15 33.32 -22.13
N ALA A 368 -10.47 34.31 -21.29
CA ALA A 368 -10.64 35.69 -21.75
C ALA A 368 -9.36 36.26 -22.38
N TRP A 369 -8.20 35.92 -21.82
CA TRP A 369 -6.90 36.26 -22.42
C TRP A 369 -6.66 35.52 -23.74
N GLU A 370 -6.93 34.22 -23.84
CA GLU A 370 -6.81 33.46 -25.09
C GLU A 370 -7.68 34.08 -26.21
N GLU A 371 -8.91 34.50 -25.90
CA GLU A 371 -9.78 35.22 -26.84
C GLU A 371 -9.16 36.55 -27.28
N SER A 372 -8.53 37.30 -26.37
CA SER A 372 -7.79 38.54 -26.71
C SER A 372 -6.61 38.30 -27.66
N GLN A 373 -6.01 37.11 -27.63
CA GLN A 373 -4.95 36.68 -28.55
C GLN A 373 -5.49 36.02 -29.84
N GLY A 374 -6.82 36.02 -30.05
CA GLY A 374 -7.46 35.40 -31.22
C GLY A 374 -7.54 33.87 -31.17
N ILE A 375 -7.28 33.25 -30.01
CA ILE A 375 -7.28 31.79 -29.83
C ILE A 375 -8.69 31.29 -29.51
N SER A 376 -9.37 30.77 -30.54
CA SER A 376 -10.70 30.16 -30.39
C SER A 376 -10.64 28.65 -30.11
N THR A 377 -11.74 28.07 -29.63
CA THR A 377 -11.90 26.60 -29.52
C THR A 377 -11.62 25.88 -30.85
N ALA A 378 -11.94 26.51 -31.98
CA ALA A 378 -11.71 25.98 -33.32
C ALA A 378 -10.26 26.06 -33.80
N SER A 379 -9.40 26.93 -33.24
CA SER A 379 -7.95 26.87 -33.48
C SER A 379 -7.30 25.80 -32.60
N LYS A 380 -7.78 25.60 -31.36
CA LYS A 380 -7.32 24.52 -30.48
C LYS A 380 -7.59 23.12 -31.03
N LEU A 381 -8.63 22.92 -31.85
CA LEU A 381 -8.94 21.62 -32.47
C LEU A 381 -8.14 21.33 -33.76
N ARG A 382 -7.54 22.35 -34.39
CA ARG A 382 -6.71 22.16 -35.59
C ARG A 382 -5.28 21.78 -35.21
N GLY A 383 -4.72 20.81 -35.93
CA GLY A 383 -3.29 20.56 -35.92
C GLY A 383 -2.50 21.68 -36.63
N PRO A 384 -1.16 21.67 -36.58
CA PRO A 384 -0.35 22.64 -37.30
C PRO A 384 -0.66 22.59 -38.80
N SER A 385 -0.95 23.74 -39.41
CA SER A 385 -1.11 23.85 -40.86
C SER A 385 0.23 23.62 -41.55
N ILE A 386 0.28 22.69 -42.50
CA ILE A 386 1.51 22.22 -43.18
C ILE A 386 2.20 23.31 -44.05
N ASN A 387 1.59 24.50 -44.18
CA ASN A 387 2.04 25.56 -45.08
C ASN A 387 2.90 26.65 -44.40
N SER A 388 4.13 26.32 -44.01
CA SER A 388 5.25 27.27 -44.07
C SER A 388 6.63 26.57 -44.01
N SER A 389 7.43 26.83 -45.05
CA SER A 389 8.91 26.74 -45.15
C SER A 389 9.66 25.68 -44.33
N SER A 390 10.34 24.78 -45.06
CA SER A 390 11.35 23.86 -44.54
C SER A 390 12.49 24.58 -43.79
N ILE A 391 12.48 24.48 -42.45
CA ILE A 391 13.65 24.74 -41.60
C ILE A 391 14.23 23.39 -41.20
N ALA A 392 15.51 23.17 -41.48
CA ALA A 392 16.18 21.90 -41.22
C ALA A 392 16.35 21.68 -39.70
N ILE A 393 15.64 20.70 -39.15
CA ILE A 393 15.83 20.26 -37.77
C ILE A 393 17.01 19.28 -37.72
N SER A 394 18.09 19.70 -37.05
CA SER A 394 19.20 18.80 -36.69
C SER A 394 18.72 17.77 -35.66
N PRO A 395 18.96 16.45 -35.86
CA PRO A 395 18.55 15.44 -34.91
C PRO A 395 19.49 15.42 -33.69
N GLN A 396 19.14 16.18 -32.65
CA GLN A 396 19.71 15.94 -31.32
C GLN A 396 19.12 14.64 -30.74
N ASN A 397 19.85 13.54 -30.93
CA ASN A 397 19.61 12.28 -30.26
C ASN A 397 19.80 12.44 -28.74
N HIS A 398 18.73 12.74 -28.02
CA HIS A 398 18.68 12.51 -26.58
C HIS A 398 18.55 11.01 -26.29
N ASN A 399 19.66 10.29 -26.46
CA ASN A 399 19.87 9.03 -25.78
C ASN A 399 19.93 9.31 -24.27
N SER A 400 18.78 9.29 -23.60
CA SER A 400 18.74 9.22 -22.14
C SER A 400 19.31 7.86 -21.74
N SER A 401 20.58 7.82 -21.33
CA SER A 401 21.11 6.69 -20.59
C SER A 401 20.17 6.42 -19.40
N LEU A 402 19.71 5.18 -19.26
CA LEU A 402 19.00 4.81 -18.03
C LEU A 402 19.93 5.07 -16.86
N ALA A 403 19.56 6.03 -16.00
CA ALA A 403 20.15 6.11 -14.68
C ALA A 403 19.83 4.78 -13.96
N THR A 404 20.87 3.98 -13.72
CA THR A 404 20.76 2.69 -13.03
C THR A 404 20.46 2.91 -11.55
N VAL A 405 19.19 3.20 -11.25
CA VAL A 405 18.60 2.93 -9.94
C VAL A 405 18.68 1.42 -9.72
N SER A 406 19.18 0.96 -8.57
CA SER A 406 19.26 -0.47 -8.26
C SER A 406 17.90 -1.14 -8.49
N GLN A 407 17.94 -2.24 -9.26
CA GLN A 407 16.78 -3.06 -9.57
C GLN A 407 16.22 -3.78 -8.34
N ASP A 408 16.80 -3.60 -7.15
CA ASP A 408 16.48 -4.34 -5.92
C ASP A 408 15.62 -3.53 -4.94
N SER A 409 15.35 -2.25 -5.22
CA SER A 409 14.60 -1.35 -4.32
C SER A 409 13.17 -1.83 -4.00
N TRP A 410 12.47 -2.44 -4.98
CA TRP A 410 11.15 -3.05 -4.75
C TRP A 410 11.20 -4.31 -3.88
N ILE A 411 12.35 -4.98 -3.80
CA ILE A 411 12.52 -6.22 -3.05
C ILE A 411 12.36 -5.96 -1.56
N SER A 412 12.93 -4.87 -1.04
CA SER A 412 12.75 -4.43 0.35
C SER A 412 11.27 -4.19 0.71
N TRP A 413 10.49 -3.64 -0.23
CA TRP A 413 9.06 -3.38 -0.03
C TRP A 413 8.23 -4.67 0.01
N ILE A 414 8.57 -5.67 -0.80
CA ILE A 414 7.92 -6.99 -0.76
C ILE A 414 8.36 -7.78 0.46
N SER A 415 9.64 -7.79 0.83
CA SER A 415 10.11 -8.39 2.09
C SER A 415 9.37 -7.78 3.30
N SER A 416 9.15 -6.47 3.30
CA SER A 416 8.34 -5.78 4.33
C SER A 416 6.87 -6.20 4.31
N SER A 417 6.31 -6.55 3.15
CA SER A 417 4.93 -7.02 2.98
C SER A 417 4.74 -8.51 3.31
N ILE A 418 5.80 -9.32 3.19
CA ILE A 418 5.86 -10.70 3.67
C ILE A 418 5.88 -10.74 5.21
N ILE A 419 6.48 -9.72 5.85
CA ILE A 419 6.70 -9.68 7.30
C ILE A 419 5.58 -8.94 8.07
N ARG A 420 4.74 -8.14 7.41
CA ARG A 420 3.69 -7.32 8.07
C ARG A 420 2.25 -7.78 7.78
N VAL A 421 1.69 -8.55 8.71
CA VAL A 421 0.24 -8.64 8.95
C VAL A 421 0.05 -8.64 10.47
N ASP A 422 -0.71 -7.68 11.02
CA ASP A 422 -0.86 -7.58 12.48
C ASP A 422 -2.24 -7.06 12.93
N TYR A 423 -2.69 -7.64 14.05
CA TYR A 423 -3.87 -7.36 14.90
C TYR A 423 -5.31 -7.28 14.33
N GLY A 424 -6.09 -8.29 14.72
CA GLY A 424 -7.57 -8.30 14.81
C GLY A 424 -8.02 -9.57 15.56
N SER A 425 -8.75 -9.43 16.67
CA SER A 425 -8.97 -10.49 17.68
C SER A 425 -10.19 -11.40 17.44
N HIS A 426 -10.08 -12.69 17.80
CA HIS A 426 -10.99 -13.53 18.64
C HIS A 426 -10.87 -15.06 18.35
N THR A 427 -11.28 -15.91 19.31
CA THR A 427 -11.00 -17.36 19.45
C THR A 427 -12.27 -18.23 19.28
N TRP A 428 -12.32 -19.57 19.31
CA TRP A 428 -11.36 -20.70 19.57
C TRP A 428 -11.54 -21.82 18.50
N ILE A 429 -10.84 -22.96 18.62
CA ILE A 429 -11.08 -24.25 17.94
C ILE A 429 -10.49 -25.40 18.78
N PHE A 430 -11.04 -26.62 18.67
CA PHE A 430 -10.32 -27.86 18.95
C PHE A 430 -10.08 -28.63 17.62
N CYS A 431 -8.94 -29.22 17.24
CA CYS A 431 -7.73 -29.53 17.99
C CYS A 431 -7.12 -28.28 18.61
N ALA A 432 -6.23 -28.50 19.57
CA ALA A 432 -6.08 -27.48 20.57
C ALA A 432 -5.15 -26.33 20.16
N ALA A 433 -5.62 -25.12 20.44
CA ALA A 433 -4.90 -23.84 20.31
C ALA A 433 -4.92 -23.01 21.60
#